data_AF-A0A9E1BF37-F1
#
_entry.id   AF-A0A9E1BF37-F1
#
_cell.length_a   1.000
_cell.length_b   1.000
_cell.length_c   1.000
_cell.angle_alpha   90.00
_cell.angle_beta   90.00
_cell.angle_gamma   90.00
#
_symmetry.space_group_name_H-M   'P 1'
#
loop_
_entity.id
_entity.type
_entity.pdbx_description
1 polymer ?
#
loop_
_entity_poly.entity_id
_entity_poly.type
_entity_poly.pdbx_seq_one_letter_code
_entity_poly.pdbx_strand_id
1 'polypeptide(L)'
;ALEEVENEQVLKALVDGSEYKFIAFSKAKNSPVGLALISKIKPSGSEIFEVPNVKTRNILKVVFEVEGKEFSIFVNHFPAYKNGINMQKKAERTLRAALGNEQNAIVLGDFNSPYGQKSILNDIIATRGFYDLYSFLAPKDRYSHAVHGKKRAIDHVLLSPSFMANGDLSYVDGSFEVFKPSFVLDEHGFAKSDLYSDHFALKFKISTKPSPAKSNENLKKEAKKVDDQNYKKADIETLFEHPEDVPALVERAVVILKDKHGFIISKNHRGIYVFDPKNSVGVGDELDILVRRVKFYKEALEVSSYEIINEHGSKDVSENLLDSSKLSIARSGDVIAKISGKLESGYLHTSHGKIRVYSKKRLKDGEYSFERARVKIYKNEKEIVVE
;
A
#
# COMPACT_ATOMS: atom_id res chain seq x y z
N ALA A 1 13.69 12.99 14.26
CA ALA A 1 12.32 13.43 13.94
C ALA A 1 11.46 13.24 15.17
N LEU A 2 10.43 14.06 15.32
CA LEU A 2 9.58 14.09 16.50
C LEU A 2 8.12 14.20 16.06
N GLU A 3 7.30 13.35 16.64
CA GLU A 3 5.85 13.36 16.55
C GLU A 3 5.24 13.98 17.82
N GLU A 4 3.96 14.32 17.76
CA GLU A 4 3.18 14.85 18.89
C GLU A 4 3.73 16.15 19.51
N VAL A 5 4.40 16.97 18.70
CA VAL A 5 4.97 18.24 19.15
C VAL A 5 3.90 19.32 19.23
N GLU A 6 3.68 19.89 20.42
CA GLU A 6 2.63 20.88 20.64
C GLU A 6 2.81 22.16 19.82
N ASN A 7 4.02 22.72 19.79
CA ASN A 7 4.33 23.97 19.10
C ASN A 7 5.84 24.16 18.93
N GLU A 8 6.21 25.14 18.12
CA GLU A 8 7.61 25.46 17.81
C GLU A 8 8.38 26.02 19.01
N GLN A 9 7.71 26.71 19.96
CA GLN A 9 8.36 27.24 21.16
C GLN A 9 8.88 26.12 22.06
N VAL A 10 8.12 25.03 22.22
CA VAL A 10 8.56 23.83 22.95
C VAL A 10 9.79 23.21 22.30
N LEU A 11 9.85 23.14 20.96
CA LEU A 11 11.04 22.66 20.26
C LEU A 11 12.25 23.55 20.49
N LYS A 12 12.07 24.88 20.44
CA LYS A 12 13.14 25.85 20.70
C LYS A 12 13.70 25.69 22.10
N ALA A 13 12.83 25.51 23.10
CA ALA A 13 13.25 25.23 24.47
C ALA A 13 13.96 23.87 24.60
N LEU A 14 13.48 22.83 23.91
CA LEU A 14 14.07 21.50 23.93
C LEU A 14 15.50 21.47 23.37
N VAL A 15 15.78 22.27 22.32
CA VAL A 15 17.09 22.30 21.66
C VAL A 15 17.99 23.43 22.16
N ASP A 16 17.53 24.25 23.11
CA ASP A 16 18.31 25.36 23.65
C ASP A 16 19.62 24.87 24.27
N GLY A 17 20.72 25.59 24.01
CA GLY A 17 22.07 25.18 24.42
C GLY A 17 22.62 23.92 23.73
N SER A 18 21.88 23.28 22.81
CA SER A 18 22.33 22.09 22.09
C SER A 18 22.96 22.43 20.73
N GLU A 19 23.56 21.42 20.08
CA GLU A 19 24.08 21.54 18.73
C GLU A 19 22.98 21.50 17.63
N TYR A 20 21.73 21.19 17.98
CA TYR A 20 20.60 21.10 17.04
C TYR A 20 19.99 22.47 16.81
N LYS A 21 20.45 23.16 15.76
CA LYS A 21 20.11 24.57 15.50
C LYS A 21 19.00 24.79 14.48
N PHE A 22 18.68 23.77 13.69
CA PHE A 22 17.70 23.88 12.61
C PHE A 22 16.43 23.13 12.94
N ILE A 23 15.29 23.78 12.80
CA ILE A 23 13.97 23.23 13.10
C ILE A 23 13.12 23.33 11.83
N ALA A 24 12.61 22.18 11.35
CA ALA A 24 11.50 22.12 10.41
C ALA A 24 10.26 21.64 11.17
N PHE A 25 9.18 22.41 11.15
CA PHE A 25 7.96 22.12 11.90
C PHE A 25 6.73 22.23 11.01
N SER A 26 5.80 21.28 11.13
CA SER A 26 4.53 21.27 10.41
C SER A 26 3.38 20.94 11.36
N LYS A 27 2.38 21.82 11.41
CA LYS A 27 1.17 21.64 12.23
C LYS A 27 -0.03 22.21 11.50
N ALA A 28 -1.05 21.37 11.30
CA ALA A 28 -2.32 21.82 10.73
C ALA A 28 -3.02 22.80 11.69
N LYS A 29 -3.74 23.80 11.14
CA LYS A 29 -4.31 24.96 11.87
C LYS A 29 -5.09 24.61 13.15
N ASN A 30 -5.78 23.46 13.18
CA ASN A 30 -6.61 23.02 14.30
C ASN A 30 -6.11 21.71 14.96
N SER A 31 -4.88 21.29 14.66
CA SER A 31 -4.29 20.11 15.29
C SER A 31 -3.69 20.48 16.64
N PRO A 32 -3.89 19.68 17.71
CA PRO A 32 -3.24 19.95 19.00
C PRO A 32 -1.71 19.84 18.87
N VAL A 33 -1.23 18.93 18.02
CA VAL A 33 0.19 18.61 17.85
C VAL A 33 0.59 18.54 16.38
N GLY A 34 1.88 18.66 16.10
CA GLY A 34 2.50 18.64 14.78
C GLY A 34 3.63 17.62 14.65
N LEU A 35 4.33 17.71 13.53
CA LEU A 35 5.55 16.97 13.20
C LEU A 35 6.73 17.91 13.22
N ALA A 36 7.89 17.40 13.66
CA ALA A 36 9.11 18.16 13.64
C ALA A 36 10.32 17.34 13.20
N LEU A 37 11.28 18.05 12.61
CA LEU A 37 12.63 17.56 12.41
C LEU A 37 13.60 18.61 12.93
N ILE A 38 14.41 18.22 13.90
CA ILE A 38 15.52 19.03 14.42
C ILE A 38 16.84 18.50 13.87
N SER A 39 17.75 19.39 13.51
CA SER A 39 19.02 19.01 12.85
C SER A 39 20.18 19.91 13.26
N LYS A 40 21.38 19.32 13.25
CA LYS A 40 22.67 20.04 13.29
C LYS A 40 23.06 20.59 11.91
N ILE A 41 22.55 19.96 10.86
CA ILE A 41 22.82 20.30 9.45
C ILE A 41 21.69 21.20 8.96
N LYS A 42 22.02 22.26 8.21
CA LYS A 42 21.02 23.14 7.63
C LYS A 42 20.25 22.40 6.53
N PRO A 43 18.90 22.31 6.59
CA PRO A 43 18.11 21.80 5.48
C PRO A 43 18.28 22.68 4.23
N SER A 44 18.32 22.05 3.05
CA SER A 44 18.27 22.75 1.76
C SER A 44 16.84 23.11 1.35
N GLY A 45 15.84 22.39 1.88
CA GLY A 45 14.43 22.68 1.64
C GLY A 45 13.49 21.84 2.51
N SER A 46 12.19 22.15 2.41
CA SER A 46 11.13 21.36 3.04
C SER A 46 9.83 21.47 2.26
N GLU A 47 9.02 20.43 2.31
CA GLU A 47 7.71 20.35 1.66
C GLU A 47 6.70 19.66 2.58
N ILE A 48 5.44 20.07 2.51
CA ILE A 48 4.35 19.53 3.32
C ILE A 48 3.31 18.91 2.39
N PHE A 49 2.97 17.64 2.62
CA PHE A 49 1.90 16.95 1.91
C PHE A 49 0.70 16.75 2.84
N GLU A 50 -0.42 17.37 2.51
CA GLU A 50 -1.66 17.20 3.25
C GLU A 50 -2.37 15.91 2.84
N VAL A 51 -2.90 15.16 3.81
CA VAL A 51 -3.66 13.94 3.53
C VAL A 51 -5.12 14.32 3.21
N PRO A 52 -5.60 14.11 1.97
CA PRO A 52 -6.88 14.65 1.54
C PRO A 52 -8.05 13.95 2.23
N ASN A 53 -9.00 14.75 2.74
CA ASN A 53 -10.24 14.27 3.36
C ASN A 53 -9.99 13.30 4.53
N VAL A 54 -8.96 13.55 5.33
CA VAL A 54 -8.66 12.85 6.59
C VAL A 54 -8.21 13.90 7.62
N LYS A 55 -8.82 13.87 8.80
CA LYS A 55 -8.32 14.66 9.95
C LYS A 55 -7.11 13.95 10.55
N THR A 56 -5.92 14.23 9.99
CA THR A 56 -4.66 13.63 10.43
C THR A 56 -3.51 14.63 10.28
N ARG A 57 -2.34 14.29 10.83
CA ARG A 57 -1.10 15.04 10.60
C ARG A 57 -0.72 14.98 9.12
N ASN A 58 -0.10 16.04 8.64
CA ASN A 58 0.51 16.09 7.32
C ASN A 58 1.71 15.14 7.24
N ILE A 59 2.32 15.04 6.06
CA ILE A 59 3.63 14.42 5.88
C ILE A 59 4.63 15.55 5.67
N LEU A 60 5.72 15.58 6.43
CA LEU A 60 6.76 16.60 6.35
C LEU A 60 8.00 16.02 5.66
N LYS A 61 8.30 16.48 4.45
CA LYS A 61 9.56 16.20 3.75
C LYS A 61 10.56 17.30 4.10
N VAL A 62 11.78 16.92 4.43
CA VAL A 62 12.90 17.83 4.64
C VAL A 62 14.08 17.33 3.82
N VAL A 63 14.68 18.21 3.02
CA VAL A 63 15.78 17.89 2.12
C VAL A 63 17.08 18.38 2.74
N PHE A 64 18.11 17.55 2.62
CA PHE A 64 19.46 17.79 3.11
C PHE A 64 20.47 17.55 2.01
N GLU A 65 21.56 18.30 2.08
CA GLU A 65 22.75 18.06 1.28
C GLU A 65 23.96 17.96 2.21
N VAL A 66 24.74 16.90 2.06
CA VAL A 66 25.98 16.69 2.83
C VAL A 66 27.04 16.18 1.87
N GLU A 67 28.21 16.85 1.83
CA GLU A 67 29.31 16.47 0.92
C GLU A 67 28.89 16.37 -0.55
N GLY A 68 27.98 17.26 -1.01
CA GLY A 68 27.43 17.26 -2.36
C GLY A 68 26.40 16.16 -2.65
N LYS A 69 25.95 15.43 -1.61
CA LYS A 69 25.01 14.32 -1.72
C LYS A 69 23.69 14.69 -1.10
N GLU A 70 22.63 14.65 -1.91
CA GLU A 70 21.28 14.97 -1.47
C GLU A 70 20.56 13.74 -0.89
N PHE A 71 19.80 13.96 0.17
CA PHE A 71 18.82 13.00 0.68
C PHE A 71 17.63 13.72 1.29
N SER A 72 16.50 13.04 1.37
CA SER A 72 15.29 13.55 1.99
C SER A 72 14.82 12.68 3.14
N ILE A 73 14.26 13.34 4.16
CA ILE A 73 13.62 12.69 5.30
C ILE A 73 12.14 13.05 5.27
N PHE A 74 11.29 12.02 5.22
CA PHE A 74 9.85 12.12 5.38
C PHE A 74 9.48 11.74 6.80
N VAL A 75 8.97 12.71 7.56
CA VAL A 75 8.42 12.54 8.91
C VAL A 75 6.91 12.31 8.80
N ASN A 76 6.41 11.28 9.49
CA ASN A 76 5.05 10.79 9.35
C ASN A 76 4.42 10.56 10.72
N HIS A 77 3.12 10.86 10.84
CA HIS A 77 2.31 10.36 11.95
C HIS A 77 0.92 9.96 11.43
N PHE A 78 0.74 8.68 11.13
CA PHE A 78 -0.48 8.16 10.52
C PHE A 78 -1.63 8.10 11.53
N PRO A 79 -2.89 8.06 11.04
CA PRO A 79 -4.05 7.85 11.89
C PRO A 79 -3.91 6.58 12.74
N ALA A 80 -4.26 6.69 14.02
CA ALA A 80 -4.35 5.53 14.91
C ALA A 80 -5.31 4.46 14.35
N TYR A 81 -4.99 3.18 14.57
CA TYR A 81 -5.77 2.05 14.05
C TYR A 81 -7.27 2.13 14.42
N LYS A 82 -7.59 2.63 15.62
CA LYS A 82 -8.98 2.83 16.10
C LYS A 82 -9.83 3.77 15.23
N ASN A 83 -9.19 4.64 14.46
CA ASN A 83 -9.87 5.58 13.54
C ASN A 83 -10.22 4.93 12.19
N GLY A 84 -9.82 3.67 11.98
CA GLY A 84 -10.18 2.85 10.82
C GLY A 84 -9.10 2.79 9.74
N ILE A 85 -8.91 1.59 9.20
CA ILE A 85 -7.88 1.26 8.19
C ILE A 85 -7.95 2.12 6.91
N ASN A 86 -9.14 2.61 6.56
CA ASN A 86 -9.32 3.45 5.37
C ASN A 86 -8.61 4.80 5.47
N MET A 87 -8.47 5.34 6.69
CA MET A 87 -7.73 6.59 6.91
C MET A 87 -6.22 6.34 6.77
N GLN A 88 -5.70 5.25 7.35
CA GLN A 88 -4.31 4.84 7.17
C GLN A 88 -3.97 4.60 5.70
N LYS A 89 -4.84 3.92 4.93
CA LYS A 89 -4.68 3.74 3.48
C LYS A 89 -4.66 5.05 2.69
N LYS A 90 -5.32 6.11 3.17
CA LYS A 90 -5.24 7.42 2.52
C LYS A 90 -3.90 8.09 2.80
N ALA A 91 -3.43 8.05 4.06
CA ALA A 91 -2.11 8.56 4.43
C ALA A 91 -0.98 7.82 3.71
N GLU A 92 -1.04 6.49 3.63
CA GLU A 92 -0.09 5.66 2.86
C GLU A 92 -0.05 6.08 1.39
N ARG A 93 -1.20 6.21 0.72
CA ARG A 93 -1.23 6.62 -0.69
C ARG A 93 -0.64 8.02 -0.90
N THR A 94 -0.92 8.96 0.00
CA THR A 94 -0.32 10.30 -0.05
C THR A 94 1.19 10.22 0.10
N LEU A 95 1.69 9.45 1.07
CA LEU A 95 3.13 9.22 1.25
C LEU A 95 3.75 8.56 0.02
N ARG A 96 3.13 7.50 -0.50
CA ARG A 96 3.62 6.79 -1.68
C ARG A 96 3.67 7.69 -2.91
N ALA A 97 2.69 8.57 -3.10
CA ALA A 97 2.72 9.57 -4.17
C ALA A 97 3.83 10.61 -3.94
N ALA A 98 3.96 11.12 -2.71
CA ALA A 98 4.98 12.10 -2.32
C ALA A 98 6.42 11.59 -2.50
N LEU A 99 6.63 10.27 -2.39
CA LEU A 99 7.93 9.65 -2.64
C LEU A 99 8.34 9.69 -4.12
N GLY A 100 7.44 9.96 -5.09
CA GLY A 100 7.80 10.21 -6.49
C GLY A 100 8.76 9.19 -7.09
N ASN A 101 9.91 9.64 -7.60
CA ASN A 101 11.06 8.79 -8.00
C ASN A 101 12.28 9.07 -7.11
N GLU A 102 12.05 9.48 -5.86
CA GLU A 102 13.09 9.90 -4.93
C GLU A 102 14.05 8.74 -4.62
N GLN A 103 15.34 8.94 -4.89
CA GLN A 103 16.35 7.89 -4.70
C GLN A 103 16.77 7.77 -3.25
N ASN A 104 17.26 8.85 -2.62
CA ASN A 104 17.82 8.83 -1.26
C ASN A 104 16.78 9.25 -0.21
N ALA A 105 15.70 8.48 -0.10
CA ALA A 105 14.58 8.77 0.78
C ALA A 105 14.63 7.96 2.08
N ILE A 106 14.54 8.67 3.20
CA ILE A 106 14.38 8.11 4.55
C ILE A 106 12.95 8.40 4.98
N VAL A 107 12.17 7.36 5.25
CA VAL A 107 10.76 7.48 5.62
C VAL A 107 10.59 6.97 7.05
N LEU A 108 10.21 7.85 7.97
CA LEU A 108 10.18 7.49 9.40
C LEU A 108 9.03 8.17 10.15
N GLY A 109 8.80 7.69 11.37
CA GLY A 109 7.81 8.21 12.32
C GLY A 109 6.82 7.15 12.80
N ASP A 110 5.74 7.59 13.46
CA ASP A 110 4.67 6.71 13.96
C ASP A 110 3.65 6.41 12.86
N PHE A 111 3.72 5.22 12.29
CA PHE A 111 2.78 4.78 11.26
C PHE A 111 1.51 4.15 11.83
N ASN A 112 1.41 3.99 13.16
CA ASN A 112 0.29 3.35 13.83
C ASN A 112 -0.06 1.97 13.22
N SER A 113 0.95 1.28 12.67
CA SER A 113 0.79 0.07 11.89
C SER A 113 1.79 -0.98 12.36
N PRO A 114 1.42 -2.25 12.56
CA PRO A 114 2.36 -3.24 13.07
C PRO A 114 3.42 -3.58 12.01
N TYR A 115 4.63 -3.93 12.45
CA TYR A 115 5.60 -4.65 11.60
C TYR A 115 5.04 -6.00 11.09
N GLY A 116 5.43 -6.36 9.87
CA GLY A 116 5.13 -7.66 9.25
C GLY A 116 3.93 -7.66 8.30
N GLN A 117 3.34 -8.84 8.06
CA GLN A 117 2.33 -9.05 6.99
C GLN A 117 1.09 -8.14 7.08
N LYS A 118 0.76 -7.62 8.26
CA LYS A 118 -0.39 -6.74 8.49
C LYS A 118 -0.05 -5.25 8.39
N SER A 119 1.21 -4.89 8.10
CA SER A 119 1.64 -3.51 7.96
C SER A 119 0.96 -2.84 6.77
N ILE A 120 0.59 -1.57 6.96
CA ILE A 120 0.15 -0.68 5.88
C ILE A 120 1.31 -0.29 4.97
N LEU A 121 2.54 -0.37 5.48
CA LEU A 121 3.76 0.01 4.75
C LEU A 121 4.19 -1.04 3.73
N ASN A 122 3.56 -2.22 3.75
CA ASN A 122 3.86 -3.29 2.80
C ASN A 122 3.65 -2.87 1.34
N ASP A 123 2.74 -1.93 1.07
CA ASP A 123 2.55 -1.41 -0.28
C ASP A 123 3.79 -0.60 -0.70
N ILE A 124 4.30 0.33 0.12
CA ILE A 124 5.55 1.08 -0.15
C ILE A 124 6.76 0.13 -0.26
N ILE A 125 6.93 -0.76 0.72
CA ILE A 125 8.03 -1.74 0.75
C ILE A 125 8.04 -2.57 -0.53
N ALA A 126 6.88 -3.08 -0.94
CA ALA A 126 6.82 -4.03 -2.04
C ALA A 126 6.81 -3.36 -3.43
N THR A 127 6.19 -2.18 -3.57
CA THR A 127 6.10 -1.44 -4.85
C THR A 127 7.34 -0.58 -5.12
N ARG A 128 8.09 -0.18 -4.08
CA ARG A 128 9.25 0.72 -4.21
C ARG A 128 10.55 0.15 -3.69
N GLY A 129 10.54 -1.09 -3.22
CA GLY A 129 11.73 -1.79 -2.72
C GLY A 129 12.30 -1.22 -1.42
N PHE A 130 11.53 -0.43 -0.67
CA PHE A 130 12.02 0.15 0.60
C PHE A 130 12.29 -0.95 1.63
N TYR A 131 13.32 -0.74 2.44
CA TYR A 131 13.72 -1.64 3.52
C TYR A 131 13.22 -1.12 4.85
N ASP A 132 12.33 -1.87 5.52
CA ASP A 132 11.97 -1.61 6.91
C ASP A 132 13.09 -2.11 7.83
N LEU A 133 13.74 -1.19 8.55
CA LEU A 133 14.91 -1.53 9.35
C LEU A 133 14.63 -2.54 10.47
N TYR A 134 13.38 -2.78 10.86
CA TYR A 134 13.05 -3.88 11.77
C TYR A 134 13.41 -5.27 11.22
N SER A 135 13.56 -5.45 9.90
CA SER A 135 14.01 -6.74 9.36
C SER A 135 15.40 -7.12 9.89
N PHE A 136 16.24 -6.13 10.21
CA PHE A 136 17.59 -6.32 10.77
C PHE A 136 17.63 -6.64 12.27
N LEU A 137 16.52 -6.50 12.99
CA LEU A 137 16.44 -6.85 14.41
C LEU A 137 15.89 -8.26 14.62
N ALA A 138 16.31 -8.91 15.71
CA ALA A 138 15.68 -10.15 16.15
C ALA A 138 14.21 -9.89 16.58
N PRO A 139 13.28 -10.85 16.40
CA PRO A 139 11.86 -10.65 16.70
C PRO A 139 11.55 -10.10 18.10
N LYS A 140 12.31 -10.52 19.12
CA LYS A 140 12.15 -10.07 20.50
C LYS A 140 12.42 -8.57 20.71
N ASP A 141 13.19 -7.95 19.81
CA ASP A 141 13.62 -6.56 19.90
C ASP A 141 12.75 -5.62 19.05
N ARG A 142 11.86 -6.18 18.20
CA ARG A 142 10.97 -5.47 17.27
C ARG A 142 9.76 -4.87 17.99
N TYR A 143 9.99 -3.82 18.77
CA TYR A 143 8.93 -3.00 19.34
C TYR A 143 9.45 -1.62 19.69
N SER A 144 8.69 -0.59 19.32
CA SER A 144 8.92 0.81 19.68
C SER A 144 7.91 1.27 20.74
N HIS A 145 6.72 0.68 20.81
CA HIS A 145 5.70 1.04 21.79
C HIS A 145 5.50 -0.11 22.78
N ALA A 146 5.63 0.16 24.08
CA ALA A 146 5.46 -0.84 25.14
C ALA A 146 4.72 -0.27 26.35
N VAL A 147 3.40 -0.46 26.39
CA VAL A 147 2.54 0.03 27.48
C VAL A 147 1.48 -1.02 27.82
N HIS A 148 1.06 -1.07 29.09
CA HIS A 148 -0.04 -1.91 29.58
C HIS A 148 0.07 -3.39 29.17
N GLY A 149 1.26 -3.99 29.30
CA GLY A 149 1.46 -5.40 28.98
C GLY A 149 1.58 -5.70 27.48
N LYS A 150 1.54 -4.70 26.58
CA LYS A 150 1.55 -4.92 25.13
C LYS A 150 2.73 -4.22 24.46
N LYS A 151 3.49 -4.99 23.67
CA LYS A 151 4.60 -4.51 22.84
C LYS A 151 4.20 -4.49 21.37
N ARG A 152 4.48 -3.39 20.68
CA ARG A 152 4.16 -3.20 19.26
C ARG A 152 5.28 -2.43 18.55
N ALA A 153 5.58 -2.80 17.32
CA ALA A 153 6.40 -2.02 16.40
C ALA A 153 5.46 -1.19 15.55
N ILE A 154 5.24 0.08 15.92
CA ILE A 154 4.35 1.00 15.20
C ILE A 154 5.06 2.24 14.67
N ASP A 155 6.24 2.53 15.20
CA ASP A 155 7.19 3.49 14.66
C ASP A 155 8.14 2.74 13.76
N HIS A 156 8.38 3.23 12.55
CA HIS A 156 9.23 2.55 11.57
C HIS A 156 10.29 3.50 11.01
N VAL A 157 11.34 2.90 10.47
CA VAL A 157 12.30 3.56 9.56
C VAL A 157 12.35 2.72 8.30
N LEU A 158 11.91 3.28 7.18
CA LEU A 158 12.07 2.71 5.87
C LEU A 158 13.19 3.45 5.13
N LEU A 159 14.13 2.71 4.56
CA LEU A 159 15.17 3.25 3.70
C LEU A 159 14.91 2.86 2.25
N SER A 160 15.07 3.80 1.33
CA SER A 160 15.04 3.52 -0.09
C SER A 160 16.16 2.57 -0.52
N PRO A 161 16.02 1.87 -1.67
CA PRO A 161 17.04 0.94 -2.17
C PRO A 161 18.43 1.53 -2.35
N SER A 162 18.54 2.83 -2.65
CA SER A 162 19.83 3.48 -2.91
C SER A 162 20.79 3.43 -1.71
N PHE A 163 20.26 3.39 -0.47
CA PHE A 163 21.08 3.23 0.74
C PHE A 163 21.65 1.83 0.90
N MET A 164 21.07 0.83 0.26
CA MET A 164 21.53 -0.57 0.29
C MET A 164 22.42 -0.91 -0.90
N ALA A 165 22.26 -0.18 -2.00
CA ALA A 165 23.15 -0.23 -3.14
C ALA A 165 24.54 0.34 -2.77
N ASN A 166 25.57 -0.01 -3.54
CA ASN A 166 26.89 0.63 -3.46
C ASN A 166 26.85 2.06 -4.01
N GLY A 167 25.92 2.89 -3.51
CA GLY A 167 25.69 4.27 -3.92
C GLY A 167 26.47 5.28 -3.09
N ASP A 168 26.18 6.55 -3.35
CA ASP A 168 26.84 7.69 -2.72
C ASP A 168 26.52 7.83 -1.23
N LEU A 169 25.34 7.39 -0.80
CA LEU A 169 24.95 7.27 0.60
C LEU A 169 24.69 5.81 0.91
N SER A 170 25.09 5.36 2.10
CA SER A 170 24.89 3.97 2.53
C SER A 170 24.32 3.87 3.93
N TYR A 171 23.51 2.84 4.15
CA TYR A 171 23.13 2.42 5.49
C TYR A 171 24.32 1.78 6.21
N VAL A 172 24.55 2.16 7.47
CA VAL A 172 25.57 1.50 8.29
C VAL A 172 24.96 0.25 8.91
N ASP A 173 25.37 -0.91 8.42
CA ASP A 173 24.87 -2.21 8.90
C ASP A 173 25.02 -2.36 10.43
N GLY A 174 24.04 -2.99 11.06
CA GLY A 174 23.97 -3.17 12.51
C GLY A 174 23.78 -1.89 13.33
N SER A 175 23.57 -0.72 12.70
CA SER A 175 23.38 0.54 13.42
C SER A 175 21.96 0.79 13.91
N PHE A 176 20.98 0.02 13.42
CA PHE A 176 19.59 0.20 13.81
C PHE A 176 19.34 -0.39 15.19
N GLU A 177 18.76 0.39 16.08
CA GLU A 177 18.34 -0.03 17.41
C GLU A 177 17.06 0.69 17.84
N VAL A 178 16.30 0.04 18.72
CA VAL A 178 15.28 0.73 19.51
C VAL A 178 15.92 1.15 20.83
N PHE A 179 16.09 2.46 21.02
CA PHE A 179 16.80 3.04 22.14
C PHE A 179 15.98 2.94 23.43
N LYS A 180 16.34 2.00 24.29
CA LYS A 180 15.63 1.63 25.53
C LYS A 180 16.57 1.71 26.75
N PRO A 181 17.11 2.88 27.10
CA PRO A 181 17.95 3.01 28.29
C PRO A 181 17.15 2.72 29.57
N SER A 182 17.81 2.26 30.62
CA SER A 182 17.14 1.85 31.86
C SER A 182 16.27 2.95 32.49
N PHE A 183 16.61 4.22 32.30
CA PHE A 183 15.85 5.32 32.88
C PHE A 183 14.45 5.48 32.25
N VAL A 184 14.24 5.10 30.99
CA VAL A 184 12.91 5.17 30.33
C VAL A 184 12.06 3.92 30.58
N LEU A 185 12.63 2.90 31.23
CA LEU A 185 11.96 1.63 31.51
C LEU A 185 11.51 1.57 32.97
N ASP A 186 10.32 1.02 33.21
CA ASP A 186 9.88 0.60 34.54
C ASP A 186 10.53 -0.73 34.96
N GLU A 187 10.22 -1.19 36.18
CA GLU A 187 10.73 -2.45 36.74
C GLU A 187 10.30 -3.71 35.96
N HIS A 188 9.29 -3.59 35.10
CA HIS A 188 8.77 -4.65 34.25
C HIS A 188 9.25 -4.54 32.78
N GLY A 189 10.08 -3.54 32.47
CA GLY A 189 10.61 -3.29 31.13
C GLY A 189 9.58 -2.68 30.16
N PHE A 190 8.57 -1.97 30.66
CA PHE A 190 7.64 -1.13 29.88
C PHE A 190 8.08 0.33 29.92
N ALA A 191 7.56 1.12 28.98
CA ALA A 191 7.88 2.53 28.90
C ALA A 191 7.28 3.29 30.10
N LYS A 192 8.08 4.15 30.73
CA LYS A 192 7.60 5.15 31.70
C LYS A 192 6.87 6.27 30.95
N SER A 193 5.65 5.97 30.50
CA SER A 193 4.82 6.85 29.65
C SER A 193 4.65 8.24 30.23
N ASP A 194 4.48 8.34 31.55
CA ASP A 194 4.12 9.59 32.22
C ASP A 194 5.31 10.56 32.38
N LEU A 195 6.54 10.07 32.15
CA LEU A 195 7.77 10.86 32.32
C LEU A 195 8.39 11.30 31.00
N TYR A 196 8.36 10.44 29.99
CA TYR A 196 9.06 10.68 28.73
C TYR A 196 8.17 10.48 27.51
N SER A 197 7.75 9.23 27.28
CA SER A 197 6.85 8.82 26.21
C SER A 197 6.51 7.34 26.38
N ASP A 198 5.36 6.94 25.87
CA ASP A 198 4.95 5.54 25.64
C ASP A 198 5.67 4.87 24.45
N HIS A 199 6.36 5.67 23.63
CA HIS A 199 7.18 5.24 22.50
C HIS A 199 8.68 5.33 22.85
N PHE A 200 9.45 4.39 22.34
CA PHE A 200 10.91 4.37 22.38
C PHE A 200 11.46 4.93 21.08
N ALA A 201 12.53 5.72 21.19
CA ALA A 201 13.18 6.30 20.03
C ALA A 201 13.83 5.21 19.15
N LEU A 202 13.74 5.40 17.83
CA LEU A 202 14.47 4.62 16.85
C LEU A 202 15.76 5.33 16.46
N LYS A 203 16.86 4.60 16.42
CA LYS A 203 18.18 5.14 16.09
C LYS A 203 18.83 4.30 15.02
N PHE A 204 19.45 4.96 14.03
CA PHE A 204 20.19 4.34 12.94
C PHE A 204 21.26 5.32 12.44
N LYS A 205 22.16 4.84 11.57
CA LYS A 205 23.19 5.66 10.95
C LYS A 205 23.19 5.47 9.43
N ILE A 206 23.38 6.58 8.72
CA ILE A 206 23.74 6.62 7.30
C ILE A 206 25.17 7.17 7.18
N SER A 207 25.84 6.84 6.09
CA SER A 207 27.22 7.21 5.81
C SER A 207 27.31 7.86 4.43
N THR A 208 28.13 8.91 4.31
CA THR A 208 28.52 9.49 3.02
C THR A 208 29.61 8.70 2.31
N LYS A 209 30.13 7.64 2.94
CA LYS A 209 31.04 6.70 2.31
C LYS A 209 30.24 5.56 1.66
N PRO A 210 30.66 5.08 0.47
CA PRO A 210 30.06 3.88 -0.12
C PRO A 210 30.22 2.68 0.82
N SER A 211 29.25 1.77 0.79
CA SER A 211 29.24 0.58 1.66
C SER A 211 30.47 -0.30 1.38
N PRO A 212 31.22 -0.78 2.41
CA PRO A 212 32.24 -1.78 2.19
C PRO A 212 31.57 -3.06 1.65
N ALA A 213 32.00 -3.51 0.47
CA ALA A 213 31.44 -4.64 -0.28
C ALA A 213 31.50 -6.03 0.43
N LYS A 214 31.80 -6.08 1.73
CA LYS A 214 32.06 -7.30 2.50
C LYS A 214 31.22 -7.37 3.78
N SER A 215 29.93 -7.64 3.62
CA SER A 215 29.04 -8.25 4.66
C SER A 215 27.64 -8.54 4.12
N ASN A 216 27.31 -8.06 2.92
CA ASN A 216 25.96 -8.16 2.37
C ASN A 216 25.58 -9.53 1.77
N GLU A 217 26.08 -10.67 2.23
CA GLU A 217 25.48 -11.94 1.79
C GLU A 217 24.09 -12.17 2.41
N ASN A 218 23.89 -11.73 3.66
CA ASN A 218 22.58 -11.77 4.32
C ASN A 218 21.66 -10.64 3.84
N LEU A 219 22.20 -9.44 3.62
CA LEU A 219 21.49 -8.34 2.97
C LEU A 219 21.15 -8.66 1.51
N LYS A 220 22.00 -9.38 0.76
CA LYS A 220 21.66 -9.91 -0.57
C LYS A 220 20.65 -11.06 -0.49
N LYS A 221 20.50 -11.81 0.60
CA LYS A 221 19.42 -12.81 0.69
C LYS A 221 18.04 -12.17 0.87
N GLU A 222 17.96 -10.98 1.46
CA GLU A 222 16.72 -10.19 1.52
C GLU A 222 16.57 -9.23 0.31
N ALA A 223 17.65 -8.62 -0.19
CA ALA A 223 17.67 -7.74 -1.36
C ALA A 223 17.59 -8.48 -2.71
N LYS A 224 18.04 -9.75 -2.80
CA LYS A 224 17.80 -10.61 -3.98
C LYS A 224 16.31 -10.95 -4.17
N LYS A 225 15.42 -10.57 -3.25
CA LYS A 225 13.98 -10.65 -3.51
C LYS A 225 13.45 -9.46 -4.32
N VAL A 226 14.20 -8.39 -4.57
CA VAL A 226 13.61 -7.18 -5.16
C VAL A 226 14.21 -6.80 -6.51
N ASP A 227 15.46 -7.15 -6.81
CA ASP A 227 16.13 -6.65 -8.02
C ASP A 227 16.13 -7.62 -9.22
N ASP A 228 15.33 -8.69 -9.16
CA ASP A 228 15.00 -9.54 -10.30
C ASP A 228 13.72 -10.32 -9.96
N GLN A 229 12.60 -9.63 -9.72
CA GLN A 229 11.32 -10.31 -9.54
C GLN A 229 10.85 -10.80 -10.92
N ASN A 230 11.38 -11.94 -11.34
CA ASN A 230 10.70 -12.82 -12.27
C ASN A 230 9.47 -13.39 -11.52
N TYR A 231 8.49 -12.52 -11.27
CA TYR A 231 7.22 -12.87 -10.64
C TYR A 231 6.66 -14.06 -11.40
N LYS A 232 6.16 -15.08 -10.68
CA LYS A 232 5.51 -16.22 -11.31
C LYS A 232 4.43 -15.67 -12.23
N LYS A 233 4.62 -15.86 -13.54
CA LYS A 233 3.63 -15.48 -14.53
C LYS A 233 2.43 -16.40 -14.36
N ALA A 234 1.26 -15.80 -14.31
CA ALA A 234 0.00 -16.52 -14.20
C ALA A 234 -0.97 -15.94 -15.22
N ASP A 235 -1.80 -16.79 -15.79
CA ASP A 235 -3.05 -16.31 -16.38
C ASP A 235 -4.10 -16.12 -15.28
N ILE A 236 -5.26 -15.60 -15.68
CA ILE A 236 -6.34 -15.36 -14.74
C ILE A 236 -6.89 -16.69 -14.20
N GLU A 237 -6.88 -17.76 -15.00
CA GLU A 237 -7.36 -19.08 -14.59
C GLU A 237 -6.55 -19.66 -13.43
N THR A 238 -5.22 -19.56 -13.52
CA THR A 238 -4.29 -20.00 -12.49
C THR A 238 -4.59 -19.35 -11.14
N LEU A 239 -5.04 -18.09 -11.11
CA LEU A 239 -5.42 -17.41 -9.87
C LEU A 239 -6.66 -18.04 -9.20
N PHE A 240 -7.56 -18.64 -9.98
CA PHE A 240 -8.72 -19.35 -9.44
C PHE A 240 -8.36 -20.76 -8.98
N GLU A 241 -7.47 -21.44 -9.69
CA GLU A 241 -7.00 -22.79 -9.33
C GLU A 241 -6.09 -22.78 -8.10
N HIS A 242 -5.22 -21.77 -8.00
CA HIS A 242 -4.20 -21.63 -6.96
C HIS A 242 -4.19 -20.22 -6.36
N PRO A 243 -5.26 -19.80 -5.65
CA PRO A 243 -5.35 -18.46 -5.06
C PRO A 243 -4.26 -18.17 -4.01
N GLU A 244 -3.63 -19.20 -3.44
CA GLU A 244 -2.50 -19.12 -2.53
C GLU A 244 -1.17 -18.74 -3.19
N ASP A 245 -1.04 -18.91 -4.51
CA ASP A 245 0.21 -18.71 -5.28
C ASP A 245 0.48 -17.24 -5.64
N VAL A 246 -0.11 -16.30 -4.91
CA VAL A 246 0.18 -14.87 -5.02
C VAL A 246 1.39 -14.48 -4.15
N PRO A 247 2.27 -13.56 -4.60
CA PRO A 247 2.09 -12.64 -5.72
C PRO A 247 2.37 -13.26 -7.10
N ALA A 248 1.52 -12.96 -8.07
CA ALA A 248 1.63 -13.47 -9.44
C ALA A 248 1.41 -12.34 -10.48
N LEU A 249 2.19 -12.36 -11.56
CA LEU A 249 2.12 -11.36 -12.62
C LEU A 249 1.18 -11.83 -13.74
N VAL A 250 0.10 -11.07 -13.96
CA VAL A 250 -0.79 -11.23 -15.10
C VAL A 250 -0.41 -10.19 -16.15
N GLU A 251 0.29 -10.63 -17.18
CA GLU A 251 0.75 -9.75 -18.27
C GLU A 251 -0.37 -9.51 -19.29
N ARG A 252 -0.43 -8.30 -19.85
CA ARG A 252 -1.30 -7.92 -20.96
C ARG A 252 -2.78 -8.27 -20.73
N ALA A 253 -3.30 -7.99 -19.53
CA ALA A 253 -4.73 -8.10 -19.24
C ALA A 253 -5.44 -6.79 -19.60
N VAL A 254 -6.64 -6.89 -20.18
CA VAL A 254 -7.40 -5.73 -20.63
C VAL A 254 -8.50 -5.40 -19.61
N VAL A 255 -8.63 -4.14 -19.23
CA VAL A 255 -9.76 -3.66 -18.42
C VAL A 255 -11.03 -3.64 -19.28
N ILE A 256 -11.97 -4.55 -19.03
CA ILE A 256 -13.15 -4.74 -19.90
C ILE A 256 -14.46 -4.20 -19.32
N LEU A 257 -14.51 -3.96 -18.00
CA LEU A 257 -15.67 -3.41 -17.32
C LEU A 257 -15.22 -2.63 -16.09
N LYS A 258 -15.92 -1.54 -15.75
CA LYS A 258 -15.67 -0.73 -14.56
C LYS A 258 -16.99 -0.35 -13.91
N ASP A 259 -17.00 -0.40 -12.57
CA ASP A 259 -18.09 0.10 -11.74
C ASP A 259 -17.55 1.03 -10.64
N LYS A 260 -18.43 1.55 -9.77
CA LYS A 260 -18.03 2.44 -8.67
C LYS A 260 -17.16 1.79 -7.57
N HIS A 261 -17.00 0.48 -7.61
CA HIS A 261 -16.28 -0.30 -6.60
C HIS A 261 -14.95 -0.85 -7.11
N GLY A 262 -14.75 -0.89 -8.43
CA GLY A 262 -13.60 -1.55 -9.03
C GLY A 262 -13.76 -1.75 -10.52
N PHE A 263 -13.04 -2.73 -11.05
CA PHE A 263 -13.00 -3.04 -12.48
C PHE A 263 -12.77 -4.53 -12.71
N ILE A 264 -12.97 -5.00 -13.94
CA ILE A 264 -12.64 -6.35 -14.37
C ILE A 264 -11.49 -6.26 -15.34
N ILE A 265 -10.45 -7.05 -15.07
CA ILE A 265 -9.41 -7.36 -16.03
C ILE A 265 -9.72 -8.71 -16.66
N SER A 266 -9.46 -8.83 -17.96
CA SER A 266 -9.70 -10.05 -18.71
C SER A 266 -8.56 -10.35 -19.67
N LYS A 267 -8.32 -11.64 -19.86
CA LYS A 267 -7.39 -12.18 -20.84
C LYS A 267 -7.96 -13.51 -21.33
N ASN A 268 -7.98 -13.73 -22.65
CA ASN A 268 -8.54 -14.95 -23.26
C ASN A 268 -10.00 -15.23 -22.80
N HIS A 269 -10.82 -14.18 -22.75
CA HIS A 269 -12.21 -14.17 -22.25
C HIS A 269 -12.41 -14.47 -20.76
N ARG A 270 -11.35 -14.79 -20.02
CA ARG A 270 -11.45 -15.08 -18.59
C ARG A 270 -11.26 -13.79 -17.79
N GLY A 271 -12.29 -13.41 -17.04
CA GLY A 271 -12.27 -12.18 -16.23
C GLY A 271 -12.11 -12.43 -14.73
N ILE A 272 -11.44 -11.50 -14.05
CA ILE A 272 -11.41 -11.42 -12.58
C ILE A 272 -11.69 -9.98 -12.13
N TYR A 273 -12.49 -9.86 -11.07
CA TYR A 273 -12.82 -8.56 -10.49
C TYR A 273 -11.69 -8.05 -9.60
N VAL A 274 -11.34 -6.78 -9.77
CA VAL A 274 -10.36 -6.05 -8.98
C VAL A 274 -11.09 -4.99 -8.16
N PHE A 275 -11.10 -5.19 -6.83
CA PHE A 275 -11.75 -4.26 -5.91
C PHE A 275 -10.82 -3.06 -5.62
N ASP A 276 -11.09 -1.94 -6.30
CA ASP A 276 -10.50 -0.65 -5.97
C ASP A 276 -11.44 0.50 -6.37
N PRO A 277 -12.21 1.08 -5.44
CA PRO A 277 -13.14 2.18 -5.75
C PRO A 277 -12.43 3.50 -6.13
N LYS A 278 -11.10 3.57 -6.05
CA LYS A 278 -10.32 4.78 -6.32
C LYS A 278 -9.34 4.64 -7.48
N ASN A 279 -9.48 3.59 -8.27
CA ASN A 279 -8.63 3.35 -9.43
C ASN A 279 -8.78 4.46 -10.48
N SER A 280 -7.69 4.75 -11.20
CA SER A 280 -7.66 5.66 -12.34
C SER A 280 -7.78 4.96 -13.70
N VAL A 281 -7.84 3.62 -13.74
CA VAL A 281 -7.83 2.86 -15.00
C VAL A 281 -9.09 3.12 -15.83
N GLY A 282 -8.92 3.18 -17.14
CA GLY A 282 -9.96 3.26 -18.16
C GLY A 282 -10.37 1.87 -18.66
N VAL A 283 -11.59 1.77 -19.19
CA VAL A 283 -12.00 0.59 -19.97
C VAL A 283 -11.25 0.60 -21.29
N GLY A 284 -10.60 -0.52 -21.61
CA GLY A 284 -9.71 -0.69 -22.77
C GLY A 284 -8.24 -0.76 -22.40
N ASP A 285 -7.83 -0.30 -21.21
CA ASP A 285 -6.41 -0.28 -20.83
C ASP A 285 -5.83 -1.71 -20.79
N GLU A 286 -4.73 -1.93 -21.51
CA GLU A 286 -3.93 -3.15 -21.47
C GLU A 286 -2.81 -2.98 -20.42
N LEU A 287 -2.81 -3.84 -19.41
CA LEU A 287 -2.02 -3.69 -18.20
C LEU A 287 -1.21 -4.97 -17.92
N ASP A 288 0.02 -4.79 -17.44
CA ASP A 288 0.72 -5.83 -16.68
C ASP A 288 0.41 -5.62 -15.20
N ILE A 289 -0.27 -6.57 -14.58
CA ILE A 289 -0.77 -6.43 -13.21
C ILE A 289 -0.16 -7.47 -12.32
N LEU A 290 0.54 -7.01 -11.29
CA LEU A 290 1.00 -7.86 -10.21
C LEU A 290 -0.13 -8.04 -9.20
N VAL A 291 -0.75 -9.21 -9.20
CA VAL A 291 -1.77 -9.59 -8.22
C VAL A 291 -1.07 -9.99 -6.93
N ARG A 292 -1.20 -9.17 -5.88
CA ARG A 292 -0.52 -9.40 -4.59
C ARG A 292 -1.36 -10.17 -3.58
N ARG A 293 -2.68 -9.96 -3.59
CA ARG A 293 -3.62 -10.68 -2.72
C ARG A 293 -4.97 -10.85 -3.40
N VAL A 294 -5.49 -12.07 -3.34
CA VAL A 294 -6.89 -12.39 -3.65
C VAL A 294 -7.66 -12.69 -2.36
N LYS A 295 -8.99 -12.56 -2.40
CA LYS A 295 -9.87 -12.97 -1.31
C LYS A 295 -11.21 -13.41 -1.89
N PHE A 296 -11.96 -14.19 -1.11
CA PHE A 296 -13.35 -14.49 -1.45
C PHE A 296 -14.28 -13.43 -0.85
N TYR A 297 -15.11 -12.81 -1.67
CA TYR A 297 -16.21 -11.94 -1.26
C TYR A 297 -17.52 -12.49 -1.79
N LYS A 298 -18.43 -12.87 -0.86
CA LYS A 298 -19.71 -13.50 -1.22
C LYS A 298 -19.55 -14.63 -2.25
N GLU A 299 -18.58 -15.53 -1.99
CA GLU A 299 -18.25 -16.71 -2.82
C GLU A 299 -17.50 -16.42 -4.14
N ALA A 300 -17.29 -15.15 -4.51
CA ALA A 300 -16.49 -14.79 -5.67
C ALA A 300 -15.04 -14.49 -5.27
N LEU A 301 -14.08 -15.10 -5.95
CA LEU A 301 -12.68 -14.70 -5.84
C LEU A 301 -12.48 -13.33 -6.51
N GLU A 302 -11.89 -12.39 -5.78
CA GLU A 302 -11.57 -11.05 -6.27
C GLU A 302 -10.16 -10.65 -5.87
N VAL A 303 -9.51 -9.83 -6.71
CA VAL A 303 -8.24 -9.20 -6.40
C VAL A 303 -8.50 -8.08 -5.40
N SER A 304 -7.80 -8.14 -4.26
CA SER A 304 -7.95 -7.19 -3.15
C SER A 304 -6.73 -6.29 -2.95
N SER A 305 -5.63 -6.61 -3.62
CA SER A 305 -4.35 -5.89 -3.57
C SER A 305 -3.62 -6.17 -4.88
N TYR A 306 -3.23 -5.13 -5.60
CA TYR A 306 -2.51 -5.25 -6.86
C TYR A 306 -1.58 -4.06 -7.07
N GLU A 307 -0.72 -4.18 -8.08
CA GLU A 307 0.11 -3.12 -8.60
C GLU A 307 0.10 -3.18 -10.12
N ILE A 308 0.01 -2.02 -10.77
CA ILE A 308 0.18 -1.92 -12.22
C ILE A 308 1.68 -1.78 -12.46
N ILE A 309 2.26 -2.78 -13.12
CA ILE A 309 3.68 -2.82 -13.46
C ILE A 309 3.93 -2.00 -14.72
N ASN A 310 3.09 -2.19 -15.74
CA ASN A 310 3.16 -1.48 -17.02
C ASN A 310 1.77 -1.18 -17.56
N GLU A 311 1.67 -0.11 -18.35
CA GLU A 311 0.51 0.23 -19.18
C GLU A 311 0.93 0.20 -20.65
N HIS A 312 0.21 -0.57 -21.47
CA HIS A 312 0.52 -0.78 -22.89
C HIS A 312 -0.39 0.02 -23.84
N GLY A 313 -1.15 0.96 -23.28
CA GLY A 313 -2.17 1.74 -24.00
C GLY A 313 -3.55 1.08 -24.00
N SER A 314 -4.44 1.55 -24.87
CA SER A 314 -5.82 1.06 -24.94
C SER A 314 -6.02 0.08 -26.10
N LYS A 315 -6.79 -0.99 -25.86
CA LYS A 315 -7.22 -1.99 -26.82
C LYS A 315 -8.73 -2.05 -26.95
N ASP A 316 -9.18 -2.61 -28.06
CA ASP A 316 -10.58 -3.02 -28.18
C ASP A 316 -10.88 -4.15 -27.18
N VAL A 317 -12.04 -4.05 -26.53
CA VAL A 317 -12.42 -4.98 -25.46
C VAL A 317 -13.08 -6.25 -26.01
N SER A 318 -13.55 -6.23 -27.26
CA SER A 318 -14.42 -7.27 -27.82
C SER A 318 -13.79 -8.67 -27.78
N GLU A 319 -12.48 -8.75 -28.02
CA GLU A 319 -11.70 -10.01 -27.96
C GLU A 319 -11.67 -10.64 -26.57
N ASN A 320 -12.00 -9.87 -25.53
CA ASN A 320 -11.94 -10.30 -24.13
C ASN A 320 -13.34 -10.47 -23.49
N LEU A 321 -14.40 -10.30 -24.27
CA LEU A 321 -15.79 -10.54 -23.86
C LEU A 321 -16.24 -11.95 -24.30
N LEU A 322 -17.14 -12.57 -23.55
CA LEU A 322 -17.77 -13.84 -23.92
C LEU A 322 -18.97 -13.61 -24.85
N ASP A 323 -19.13 -14.48 -25.83
CA ASP A 323 -20.39 -14.57 -26.58
C ASP A 323 -21.49 -15.23 -25.73
N SER A 324 -22.75 -14.84 -25.95
CA SER A 324 -23.89 -15.39 -25.21
C SER A 324 -24.08 -16.90 -25.38
N SER A 325 -23.61 -17.50 -26.47
CA SER A 325 -23.61 -18.96 -26.66
C SER A 325 -22.78 -19.70 -25.60
N LYS A 326 -21.83 -19.03 -24.94
CA LYS A 326 -20.99 -19.58 -23.86
C LYS A 326 -21.60 -19.42 -22.46
N LEU A 327 -22.89 -19.06 -22.35
CA LEU A 327 -23.58 -18.82 -21.08
C LEU A 327 -23.46 -19.99 -20.08
N SER A 328 -23.55 -21.23 -20.58
CA SER A 328 -23.48 -22.45 -19.76
C SER A 328 -22.13 -22.59 -19.03
N ILE A 329 -21.03 -22.24 -19.71
CA ILE A 329 -19.66 -22.35 -19.20
C ILE A 329 -19.14 -21.05 -18.57
N ALA A 330 -19.87 -19.94 -18.68
CA ALA A 330 -19.44 -18.66 -18.10
C ALA A 330 -19.33 -18.74 -16.57
N ARG A 331 -18.28 -18.14 -16.02
CA ARG A 331 -17.91 -18.20 -14.60
C ARG A 331 -17.94 -16.81 -13.97
N SER A 332 -17.92 -16.77 -12.65
CA SER A 332 -17.84 -15.49 -11.92
C SER A 332 -16.63 -14.69 -12.38
N GLY A 333 -16.85 -13.40 -12.70
CA GLY A 333 -15.82 -12.50 -13.23
C GLY A 333 -15.82 -12.39 -14.75
N ASP A 334 -16.42 -13.33 -15.49
CA ASP A 334 -16.54 -13.21 -16.93
C ASP A 334 -17.60 -12.15 -17.31
N VAL A 335 -17.48 -11.60 -18.52
CA VAL A 335 -18.40 -10.57 -19.02
C VAL A 335 -18.92 -10.99 -20.39
N ILE A 336 -20.25 -11.11 -20.52
CA ILE A 336 -20.90 -11.44 -21.78
C ILE A 336 -21.07 -10.15 -22.59
N ALA A 337 -20.60 -10.16 -23.84
CA ALA A 337 -20.59 -8.99 -24.72
C ALA A 337 -21.99 -8.41 -24.89
N LYS A 338 -22.95 -9.26 -25.26
CA LYS A 338 -24.35 -8.94 -25.40
C LYS A 338 -25.19 -10.17 -25.08
N ILE A 339 -26.25 -10.00 -24.31
CA ILE A 339 -27.21 -11.05 -24.00
C ILE A 339 -28.63 -10.49 -24.08
N SER A 340 -29.50 -11.16 -24.82
CA SER A 340 -30.87 -10.70 -25.06
C SER A 340 -31.85 -11.83 -24.82
N GLY A 341 -33.06 -11.48 -24.40
CA GLY A 341 -34.13 -12.44 -24.17
C GLY A 341 -35.30 -11.86 -23.38
N LYS A 342 -36.26 -12.73 -23.08
CA LYS A 342 -37.45 -12.40 -22.32
C LYS A 342 -37.19 -12.53 -20.83
N LEU A 343 -37.30 -11.44 -20.08
CA LEU A 343 -37.24 -11.42 -18.63
C LEU A 343 -38.59 -11.80 -18.05
N GLU A 344 -38.63 -12.87 -17.26
CA GLU A 344 -39.83 -13.31 -16.53
C GLU A 344 -39.43 -13.69 -15.11
N SER A 345 -40.09 -13.10 -14.11
CA SER A 345 -39.86 -13.42 -12.68
C SER A 345 -38.38 -13.31 -12.26
N GLY A 346 -37.63 -12.38 -12.88
CA GLY A 346 -36.21 -12.15 -12.58
C GLY A 346 -35.22 -13.08 -13.29
N TYR A 347 -35.69 -13.94 -14.21
CA TYR A 347 -34.85 -14.78 -15.07
C TYR A 347 -34.93 -14.32 -16.52
N LEU A 348 -33.79 -14.15 -17.16
CA LEU A 348 -33.69 -13.85 -18.59
C LEU A 348 -33.67 -15.16 -19.36
N HIS A 349 -34.70 -15.39 -20.17
CA HIS A 349 -34.85 -16.53 -21.06
C HIS A 349 -34.25 -16.19 -22.43
N THR A 350 -33.11 -16.79 -22.75
CA THR A 350 -32.36 -16.55 -23.98
C THR A 350 -32.38 -17.79 -24.88
N SER A 351 -31.91 -17.66 -26.13
CA SER A 351 -31.67 -18.81 -27.02
C SER A 351 -30.62 -19.78 -26.49
N HIS A 352 -29.77 -19.35 -25.55
CA HIS A 352 -28.63 -20.11 -25.02
C HIS A 352 -28.83 -20.59 -23.58
N GLY A 353 -30.07 -20.51 -23.08
CA GLY A 353 -30.46 -20.91 -21.72
C GLY A 353 -31.08 -19.78 -20.92
N LYS A 354 -31.35 -20.04 -19.64
CA LYS A 354 -31.87 -19.04 -18.71
C LYS A 354 -30.81 -18.64 -17.68
N ILE A 355 -30.80 -17.37 -17.29
CA ILE A 355 -29.92 -16.87 -16.23
C ILE A 355 -30.65 -15.85 -15.36
N ARG A 356 -30.38 -15.86 -14.06
CA ARG A 356 -30.94 -14.86 -13.14
C ARG A 356 -30.37 -13.48 -13.44
N VAL A 357 -31.20 -12.44 -13.38
CA VAL A 357 -30.78 -11.05 -13.56
C VAL A 357 -30.79 -10.33 -12.23
N TYR A 358 -29.63 -9.81 -11.84
CA TYR A 358 -29.49 -8.87 -10.75
C TYR A 358 -29.35 -7.45 -11.31
N SER A 359 -30.26 -6.57 -10.91
CA SER A 359 -30.16 -5.13 -11.13
C SER A 359 -30.44 -4.41 -9.81
N LYS A 360 -29.81 -3.24 -9.63
CA LYS A 360 -30.03 -2.39 -8.45
C LYS A 360 -31.49 -1.94 -8.35
N LYS A 361 -32.17 -1.76 -9.48
CA LYS A 361 -33.60 -1.47 -9.56
C LYS A 361 -34.31 -2.71 -10.07
N ARG A 362 -35.47 -3.05 -9.49
CA ARG A 362 -36.27 -4.17 -9.97
C ARG A 362 -36.72 -3.90 -11.40
N LEU A 363 -36.33 -4.77 -12.32
CA LEU A 363 -36.81 -4.77 -13.70
C LEU A 363 -38.21 -5.40 -13.77
N LYS A 364 -39.02 -4.96 -14.72
CA LYS A 364 -40.34 -5.54 -15.00
C LYS A 364 -40.19 -6.68 -15.99
N ASP A 365 -41.16 -7.57 -16.07
CA ASP A 365 -41.15 -8.61 -17.10
C ASP A 365 -41.27 -7.98 -18.50
N GLY A 366 -40.56 -8.53 -19.49
CA GLY A 366 -40.48 -7.97 -20.85
C GLY A 366 -39.24 -8.39 -21.63
N GLU A 367 -39.08 -7.88 -22.84
CA GLU A 367 -37.89 -8.13 -23.68
C GLU A 367 -36.74 -7.20 -23.28
N TYR A 368 -35.55 -7.78 -23.05
CA TYR A 368 -34.36 -7.04 -22.68
C TYR A 368 -33.15 -7.43 -23.52
N SER A 369 -32.25 -6.47 -23.69
CA SER A 369 -30.92 -6.70 -24.23
C SER A 369 -29.91 -5.95 -23.37
N PHE A 370 -28.93 -6.67 -22.82
CA PHE A 370 -27.88 -6.13 -21.98
C PHE A 370 -26.54 -6.25 -22.68
N GLU A 371 -25.75 -5.18 -22.63
CA GLU A 371 -24.37 -5.18 -23.07
C GLU A 371 -23.43 -5.28 -21.88
N ARG A 372 -22.28 -5.93 -22.07
CA ARG A 372 -21.25 -6.13 -21.04
C ARG A 372 -21.81 -6.67 -19.72
N ALA A 373 -22.65 -7.69 -19.81
CA ALA A 373 -23.31 -8.30 -18.66
C ALA A 373 -22.29 -9.14 -17.85
N ARG A 374 -21.96 -8.67 -16.63
CA ARG A 374 -21.02 -9.36 -15.74
C ARG A 374 -21.65 -10.61 -15.13
N VAL A 375 -21.01 -11.76 -15.29
CA VAL A 375 -21.41 -13.00 -14.63
C VAL A 375 -20.87 -13.03 -13.20
N LYS A 376 -21.73 -13.42 -12.27
CA LYS A 376 -21.43 -13.56 -10.85
C LYS A 376 -22.09 -14.82 -10.29
N ILE A 377 -21.50 -15.40 -9.26
CA ILE A 377 -22.14 -16.43 -8.44
C ILE A 377 -22.57 -15.79 -7.13
N TYR A 378 -23.82 -16.02 -6.72
CA TYR A 378 -24.34 -15.56 -5.44
C TYR A 378 -25.25 -16.63 -4.83
N LYS A 379 -24.92 -17.10 -3.62
CA LYS A 379 -25.65 -18.17 -2.93
C LYS A 379 -25.76 -19.43 -3.81
N ASN A 380 -24.65 -19.83 -4.41
CA ASN A 380 -24.56 -20.96 -5.35
C ASN A 380 -25.42 -20.84 -6.64
N GLU A 381 -25.96 -19.66 -6.95
CA GLU A 381 -26.73 -19.42 -8.18
C GLU A 381 -25.95 -18.49 -9.12
N LYS A 382 -25.89 -18.84 -10.42
CA LYS A 382 -25.28 -18.01 -11.46
C LYS A 382 -26.26 -16.88 -11.83
N GLU A 383 -25.79 -15.65 -11.78
CA GLU A 383 -26.54 -14.44 -12.14
C GLU A 383 -25.71 -13.54 -13.05
N ILE A 384 -26.39 -12.75 -13.90
CA ILE A 384 -25.78 -11.58 -14.53
C ILE A 384 -26.09 -10.33 -13.70
N VAL A 385 -25.08 -9.50 -13.51
CA VAL A 385 -25.23 -8.16 -12.96
C VAL A 385 -25.33 -7.19 -14.12
N VAL A 386 -26.45 -6.49 -14.19
CA VAL A 386 -26.75 -5.48 -15.20
C VAL A 386 -26.96 -4.13 -14.49
N GLU A 387 -26.33 -3.09 -15.02
CA GLU A 387 -26.42 -1.72 -14.47
C GLU A 387 -27.55 -0.91 -15.09
#